data_AF-A0A662JPA6-F1
#
_entry.id   AF-A0A662JPA6-F1
#
_cell.length_a   1.000
_cell.length_b   1.000
_cell.length_c   1.000
_cell.angle_alpha   90.00
_cell.angle_beta   90.00
_cell.angle_gamma   90.00
#
_symmetry.space_group_name_H-M   'P 1'
#
loop_
_entity.id
_entity.type
_entity.pdbx_description
1 polymer ?
#
loop_
_entity_poly.entity_id
_entity_poly.type
_entity_poly.pdbx_seq_one_letter_code
_entity_poly.pdbx_strand_id
1 'polypeptide(L)'
;MSGFEVTVVDVEKPDDVNFILGQTHFIKTVEDIYEAMVNSVPSGRFGVAFCEASGARKVRSEGNDEGLRRLAEDNALRIGAGHTFVVFMRD
;
A
#
# COMPACT_ATOMS: atom_id res chain seq x y z
N MET A 1 -9.21 3.44 29.72
CA MET A 1 -9.20 3.94 28.34
C MET A 1 -7.77 4.27 28.00
N SER A 2 -7.16 3.57 27.04
CA SER A 2 -5.88 4.04 26.48
C SER A 2 -6.16 5.39 25.81
N GLY A 3 -5.38 6.41 26.16
CA GLY A 3 -5.51 7.75 25.59
C GLY A 3 -5.13 7.77 24.10
N PHE A 4 -5.26 8.94 23.48
CA PHE A 4 -4.72 9.19 22.16
C PHE A 4 -3.19 9.24 22.22
N GLU A 5 -2.53 8.44 21.39
CA GLU A 5 -1.08 8.40 21.23
C GLU A 5 -0.74 8.78 19.79
N VAL A 6 0.31 9.60 19.62
CA VAL A 6 0.81 10.01 18.31
C VAL A 6 2.14 9.34 18.07
N THR A 7 2.22 8.58 16.98
CA THR A 7 3.44 7.92 16.54
C THR A 7 3.85 8.49 15.19
N VAL A 8 5.12 8.88 15.06
CA VAL A 8 5.72 9.22 13.75
C VAL A 8 6.19 7.91 13.13
N VAL A 9 5.74 7.63 11.91
CA VAL A 9 6.15 6.45 11.14
C VAL A 9 6.90 6.94 9.91
N ASP A 10 8.17 6.59 9.81
CA ASP A 10 8.97 6.88 8.63
C ASP A 10 8.53 5.99 7.47
N VAL A 11 8.27 6.61 6.32
CA VAL A 11 7.99 5.90 5.07
C VAL A 11 9.31 5.62 4.38
N GLU A 12 9.68 4.35 4.26
CA GLU A 12 10.83 3.93 3.48
C GLU A 12 10.50 4.08 2.01
N LYS A 13 11.23 4.97 1.32
CA LYS A 13 11.00 5.31 -0.07
C LYS A 13 12.35 5.59 -0.76
N PRO A 14 12.80 4.74 -1.70
CA PRO A 14 13.94 5.05 -2.55
C PRO A 14 13.75 6.36 -3.32
N ASP A 15 14.84 7.05 -3.66
CA ASP A 15 14.79 8.38 -4.28
C ASP A 15 14.05 8.39 -5.64
N ASP A 16 14.20 7.32 -6.41
CA ASP A 16 13.62 7.11 -7.75
C ASP A 16 12.17 6.59 -7.73
N VAL A 17 11.56 6.45 -6.54
CA VAL A 17 10.21 5.88 -6.37
C VAL A 17 9.22 6.95 -5.89
N ASN A 18 8.04 6.96 -6.51
CA ASN A 18 6.89 7.75 -6.08
C ASN A 18 6.00 6.95 -5.12
N PHE A 19 5.32 7.66 -4.23
CA PHE A 19 4.53 7.08 -3.15
C PHE A 19 3.12 7.70 -3.10
N ILE A 20 2.09 6.86 -2.96
CA ILE A 20 0.71 7.28 -2.64
C ILE A 20 0.30 6.59 -1.34
N LEU A 21 -0.20 7.39 -0.40
CA LEU A 21 -0.91 6.94 0.80
C LEU A 21 -2.38 7.29 0.68
N GLY A 22 -3.26 6.35 1.03
CA GLY A 22 -4.67 6.67 1.16
C GLY A 22 -5.40 5.72 2.08
N GLN A 23 -6.71 5.96 2.20
CA GLN A 23 -7.61 5.15 3.00
C GLN A 23 -8.82 4.77 2.16
N THR A 24 -9.26 3.53 2.30
CA THR A 24 -10.35 2.94 1.51
C THR A 24 -11.01 1.83 2.31
N HIS A 25 -12.02 1.18 1.76
CA HIS A 25 -12.69 0.06 2.40
C HIS A 25 -12.93 -1.05 1.38
N PHE A 26 -13.14 -2.26 1.88
CA PHE A 26 -13.43 -3.48 1.11
C PHE A 26 -12.22 -4.13 0.43
N ILE A 27 -12.20 -5.46 0.42
CA ILE A 27 -11.03 -6.28 0.02
C ILE A 27 -10.67 -6.16 -1.46
N LYS A 28 -11.66 -5.85 -2.32
CA LYS A 28 -11.43 -5.60 -3.76
C LYS A 28 -10.56 -4.39 -4.04
N THR A 29 -10.29 -3.55 -3.04
CA THR A 29 -9.36 -2.41 -3.16
C THR A 29 -8.06 -2.79 -3.85
N VAL A 30 -7.44 -3.92 -3.48
CA VAL A 30 -6.12 -4.28 -4.02
C VAL A 30 -6.21 -4.61 -5.52
N GLU A 31 -7.29 -5.29 -5.93
CA GLU A 31 -7.58 -5.66 -7.32
C GLU A 31 -7.96 -4.41 -8.14
N ASP A 32 -8.88 -3.58 -7.63
CA ASP A 32 -9.36 -2.37 -8.30
C ASP A 32 -8.21 -1.36 -8.49
N ILE A 33 -7.30 -1.21 -7.52
CA ILE A 33 -6.09 -0.37 -7.66
C ILE A 33 -5.11 -1.00 -8.64
N TYR A 34 -4.89 -2.31 -8.59
CA TYR A 34 -4.03 -2.99 -9.57
C TYR A 34 -4.51 -2.74 -11.00
N GLU A 35 -5.82 -2.88 -11.25
CA GLU A 35 -6.44 -2.60 -12.55
C GLU A 35 -6.28 -1.13 -12.94
N ALA A 36 -6.50 -0.19 -12.01
CA ALA A 36 -6.30 1.23 -12.27
C ALA A 36 -4.85 1.54 -12.69
N MET A 37 -3.87 0.92 -12.03
CA MET A 37 -2.45 1.13 -12.31
C MET A 37 -2.03 0.54 -13.67
N VAL A 38 -2.36 -0.74 -13.92
CA VAL A 38 -1.95 -1.42 -15.16
C VAL A 38 -2.60 -0.83 -16.41
N ASN A 39 -3.81 -0.29 -16.30
CA ASN A 39 -4.52 0.34 -17.41
C ASN A 39 -4.12 1.81 -17.63
N SER A 40 -3.42 2.45 -16.69
CA SER A 40 -3.03 3.87 -16.81
C SER A 40 -1.69 4.04 -17.53
N VAL A 41 -0.69 3.20 -17.22
CA VAL A 41 0.66 3.31 -17.79
C VAL A 41 1.20 1.91 -18.14
N PRO A 42 1.22 1.52 -19.42
CA PRO A 42 1.59 0.15 -19.83
C PRO A 42 2.99 -0.32 -19.42
N SER A 43 3.96 0.59 -19.33
CA SER A 43 5.34 0.30 -18.94
C SER A 43 5.63 0.51 -17.45
N GLY A 44 4.69 1.12 -16.73
CA GLY A 44 4.89 1.54 -15.35
C GLY A 44 5.05 0.34 -14.41
N ARG A 45 6.00 0.45 -13.48
CA ARG A 45 6.24 -0.54 -12.44
C ARG A 45 5.59 -0.09 -11.16
N PHE A 46 4.87 -0.98 -10.48
CA PHE A 46 4.21 -0.65 -9.24
C PHE A 46 4.01 -1.84 -8.30
N GLY A 47 3.84 -1.51 -7.02
CA GLY A 47 3.36 -2.41 -5.99
C GLY A 47 2.34 -1.69 -5.11
N VAL A 48 1.29 -2.40 -4.72
CA VAL A 48 0.23 -1.91 -3.83
C VAL A 48 0.09 -2.85 -2.63
N ALA A 49 -0.15 -2.29 -1.45
CA ALA A 49 -0.52 -3.01 -0.24
C ALA A 49 -1.72 -2.35 0.44
N PHE A 50 -2.63 -3.16 0.99
CA PHE A 50 -3.85 -2.76 1.67
C PHE A 50 -4.01 -3.48 3.01
N CYS A 51 -4.23 -2.73 4.09
CA CYS A 51 -4.46 -3.24 5.43
C CYS A 51 -5.93 -3.64 5.62
N GLU A 52 -6.26 -4.93 5.46
CA GLU A 52 -7.60 -5.45 5.76
C GLU A 52 -7.94 -5.17 7.24
N ALA A 53 -9.01 -4.43 7.51
CA ALA A 53 -9.32 -3.98 8.89
C ALA A 53 -10.25 -4.94 9.66
N SER A 54 -10.81 -5.94 8.98
CA SER A 54 -11.73 -6.93 9.55
C SER A 54 -11.38 -8.34 9.08
N GLY A 55 -12.10 -9.36 9.54
CA GLY A 55 -11.89 -10.74 9.11
C GLY A 55 -10.47 -11.24 9.42
N ALA A 56 -9.72 -11.64 8.39
CA ALA A 56 -8.39 -12.20 8.54
C ALA A 56 -7.34 -11.13 8.90
N ARG A 57 -7.63 -9.85 8.67
CA ARG A 57 -6.78 -8.70 9.00
C ARG A 57 -5.36 -8.81 8.45
N LYS A 58 -5.25 -9.28 7.20
CA LYS A 58 -3.96 -9.43 6.52
C LYS A 58 -3.63 -8.15 5.74
N VAL A 59 -2.34 -7.91 5.53
CA VAL A 59 -1.90 -7.05 4.44
C VAL A 59 -2.13 -7.81 3.14
N ARG A 60 -2.95 -7.26 2.26
CA ARG A 60 -3.20 -7.76 0.91
C ARG A 60 -2.37 -6.95 -0.05
N SER A 61 -1.70 -7.59 -1.01
CA SER A 61 -0.77 -6.90 -1.90
C SER A 61 -0.83 -7.47 -3.31
N GLU A 62 -0.61 -6.60 -4.29
CA GLU A 62 -0.50 -6.93 -5.70
C GLU A 62 0.52 -6.01 -6.37
N GLY A 63 0.92 -6.31 -7.60
CA GLY A 63 1.84 -5.47 -8.36
C GLY A 63 2.59 -6.23 -9.45
N ASN A 64 3.20 -5.49 -10.37
CA ASN A 64 3.98 -6.03 -11.47
C ASN A 64 5.51 -5.91 -11.26
N ASP A 65 5.93 -5.49 -10.07
CA ASP A 65 7.31 -5.44 -9.59
C ASP A 65 7.38 -5.96 -8.14
N GLU A 66 8.12 -7.04 -7.92
CA GLU A 66 8.19 -7.69 -6.60
C GLU A 66 8.85 -6.81 -5.54
N GLY A 67 9.82 -5.98 -5.93
CA GLY A 67 10.52 -5.08 -5.01
C GLY A 67 9.60 -3.98 -4.52
N LEU A 68 8.82 -3.37 -5.41
CA LEU A 68 7.83 -2.37 -5.05
C LEU A 68 6.66 -2.97 -4.26
N ARG A 69 6.24 -4.19 -4.58
CA ARG A 69 5.20 -4.89 -3.80
C ARG A 69 5.65 -5.12 -2.36
N ARG A 70 6.88 -5.62 -2.17
CA ARG A 70 7.46 -5.81 -0.83
C ARG A 70 7.63 -4.50 -0.08
N LEU A 71 8.08 -3.45 -0.77
CA LEU A 71 8.18 -2.10 -0.19
C LEU A 71 6.81 -1.59 0.29
N ALA A 72 5.75 -1.86 -0.48
CA ALA A 72 4.37 -1.51 -0.09
C ALA A 72 3.92 -2.29 1.16
N GLU A 73 4.18 -3.59 1.20
CA GLU A 73 3.86 -4.45 2.36
C GLU A 73 4.56 -3.98 3.63
N ASP A 74 5.87 -3.76 3.57
CA ASP A 74 6.69 -3.37 4.71
C ASP A 74 6.25 -2.00 5.27
N ASN A 75 5.95 -1.03 4.41
CA ASN A 75 5.42 0.27 4.83
C ASN A 75 3.99 0.17 5.39
N ALA A 76 3.12 -0.65 4.79
CA ALA A 76 1.77 -0.88 5.31
C ALA A 76 1.80 -1.50 6.72
N LEU A 77 2.71 -2.45 6.96
CA LEU A 77 2.93 -3.06 8.28
C LEU A 77 3.45 -2.04 9.31
N ARG A 78 4.39 -1.17 8.92
CA ARG A 78 4.90 -0.09 9.79
C ARG A 78 3.81 0.91 10.18
N ILE A 79 2.94 1.28 9.23
CA ILE A 79 1.81 2.18 9.49
C ILE A 79 0.79 1.50 10.41
N GLY A 80 0.48 0.22 10.19
CA GLY A 80 -0.34 -0.58 11.11
C GLY A 80 -1.80 -0.12 11.27
N ALA A 81 -2.27 0.83 10.46
CA ALA A 81 -3.62 1.35 10.50
C ALA A 81 -4.52 0.60 9.52
N GLY A 82 -5.63 0.03 10.02
CA GLY A 82 -6.62 -0.65 9.19
C GLY A 82 -7.19 0.27 8.10
N HIS A 83 -7.56 -0.30 6.97
CA HIS A 83 -8.11 0.40 5.80
C HIS A 83 -7.15 1.34 5.07
N THR A 84 -5.88 1.39 5.49
CA THR A 84 -4.81 2.08 4.76
C THR A 84 -4.44 1.32 3.50
N PHE A 85 -4.17 2.03 2.41
CA PHE A 85 -3.46 1.49 1.27
C PHE A 85 -2.22 2.32 0.95
N VAL A 86 -1.22 1.65 0.38
CA VAL A 86 0.11 2.17 0.08
C VAL A 86 0.42 1.75 -1.36
N VAL A 87 0.79 2.69 -2.22
CA VAL A 87 1.26 2.39 -3.59
C VAL A 87 2.66 2.96 -3.77
N PHE A 88 3.56 2.14 -4.28
CA PHE A 88 4.86 2.57 -4.78
C PHE A 88 4.92 2.35 -6.28
N MET A 89 5.49 3.31 -7.01
CA MET A 89 5.61 3.23 -8.46
C MET A 89 6.85 3.93 -8.99
N ARG A 90 7.30 3.47 -10.16
CA ARG A 90 8.40 4.05 -10.96
C ARG A 90 8.17 3.73 -12.44
N ASP A 91 8.99 4.34 -13.29
CA ASP A 91 8.97 4.22 -14.76
C ASP A 91 7.61 4.59 -15.40
#